data_AF-A0AAV3RW47-F1
#
_entry.id   AF-A0AAV3RW47-F1
#
_cell.length_a   1.000
_cell.length_b   1.000
_cell.length_c   1.000
_cell.angle_alpha   90.00
_cell.angle_beta   90.00
_cell.angle_gamma   90.00
#
_symmetry.space_group_name_H-M   'P 1'
#
loop_
_entity.id
_entity.type
_entity.pdbx_description
1 polymer ?
#
loop_
_entity_poly.entity_id
_entity_poly.type
_entity_poly.pdbx_seq_one_letter_code
_entity_poly.pdbx_strand_id
1 'polypeptide(L)'
;MEEASTYRMPCKVLQGINDTLESLGRDINEYHLVSFTYTFSDFERYTREIMAEKSIPIPEEDLHAINYLNVQQRYTFDTIFNAAMMNTGGAFFVDGPGGTGKNFLYKVILAHIRSKGYIALIVASSGIASSGFLGGRTAHSGFKIPIDGGPGVKCQISFQSGEADLIRSSRIIIWDEALMADKTVILALDKLLQDLCENTKPFGGKLVVFGGDFR
;
A
#
# COMPACT_ATOMS: atom_id res chain seq x y z
N MET A 1 26.31 3.69 -18.45
CA MET A 1 26.29 2.21 -18.38
C MET A 1 24.84 1.79 -18.38
N GLU A 2 24.42 1.32 -19.54
CA GLU A 2 23.05 1.20 -20.01
C GLU A 2 22.84 -0.29 -20.31
N GLU A 3 22.42 -1.06 -19.30
CA GLU A 3 22.30 -2.52 -19.45
C GLU A 3 21.23 -3.15 -18.51
N ALA A 4 20.21 -2.38 -18.12
CA ALA A 4 19.10 -2.87 -17.28
C ALA A 4 17.75 -3.00 -18.02
N SER A 5 17.67 -2.61 -19.31
CA SER A 5 16.41 -2.59 -20.07
C SER A 5 16.10 -3.91 -20.79
N THR A 6 17.12 -4.67 -21.22
CA THR A 6 16.95 -5.83 -22.11
C THR A 6 16.37 -7.07 -21.41
N TYR A 7 16.57 -7.23 -20.10
CA TYR A 7 16.01 -8.37 -19.33
C TYR A 7 14.58 -8.16 -18.82
N ARG A 8 13.98 -6.97 -18.97
CA ARG A 8 12.65 -6.65 -18.41
C ARG A 8 11.47 -7.01 -19.31
N MET A 9 11.71 -7.11 -20.61
CA MET A 9 10.69 -7.40 -21.62
C MET A 9 10.27 -8.88 -21.69
N PRO A 10 11.16 -9.87 -21.50
CA PRO A 10 10.81 -11.29 -21.51
C PRO A 10 9.81 -11.68 -20.43
N CYS A 11 9.87 -11.07 -19.24
CA CYS A 11 9.03 -11.47 -18.10
C CYS A 11 7.53 -11.24 -18.33
N LYS A 12 7.13 -10.17 -19.04
CA LYS A 12 5.71 -9.88 -19.30
C LYS A 12 5.08 -10.84 -20.30
N VAL A 13 5.84 -11.25 -21.31
CA VAL A 13 5.39 -12.22 -22.32
C VAL A 13 5.26 -13.61 -21.68
N LEU A 14 6.26 -14.01 -20.91
CA LEU A 14 6.23 -15.29 -20.18
C LEU A 14 5.09 -15.34 -19.16
N GLN A 15 4.79 -14.22 -18.50
CA GLN A 15 3.65 -14.13 -17.58
C GLN A 15 2.30 -14.26 -18.31
N GLY A 16 2.09 -13.55 -19.43
CA GLY A 16 0.86 -13.71 -20.21
C GLY A 16 0.67 -15.11 -20.80
N ILE A 17 1.77 -15.77 -21.18
CA ILE A 17 1.75 -17.17 -21.62
C ILE A 17 1.36 -18.08 -20.46
N ASN A 18 1.91 -17.87 -19.26
CA ASN A 18 1.58 -18.67 -18.09
C ASN A 18 0.11 -18.53 -17.68
N ASP A 19 -0.42 -17.30 -17.62
CA ASP A 19 -1.83 -17.05 -17.28
C ASP A 19 -2.77 -17.82 -18.24
N THR A 20 -2.39 -17.94 -19.52
CA THR A 20 -3.12 -18.74 -20.51
C THR A 20 -2.96 -20.24 -20.28
N LEU A 21 -1.75 -20.72 -19.98
CA LEU A 21 -1.47 -22.14 -19.73
C LEU A 21 -2.14 -22.65 -18.45
N GLU A 22 -2.17 -21.84 -17.38
CA GLU A 22 -2.89 -22.15 -16.14
C GLU A 22 -4.40 -22.30 -16.38
N SER A 23 -4.99 -21.45 -17.23
CA SER A 23 -6.40 -21.58 -17.64
C SER A 23 -6.71 -22.89 -18.38
N LEU A 24 -5.67 -23.54 -18.93
CA LEU A 24 -5.73 -24.83 -19.60
C LEU A 24 -5.24 -25.99 -18.71
N GLY A 25 -4.91 -25.70 -17.44
CA GLY A 25 -4.40 -26.67 -16.46
C GLY A 25 -2.99 -27.16 -16.74
N ARG A 26 -2.12 -26.31 -17.30
CA ARG A 26 -0.75 -26.65 -17.73
C ARG A 26 0.27 -25.71 -17.09
N ASP A 27 1.45 -26.24 -16.79
CA ASP A 27 2.56 -25.47 -16.19
C ASP A 27 3.56 -25.02 -17.27
N ILE A 28 3.98 -23.74 -17.25
CA ILE A 28 4.91 -23.20 -18.27
C ILE A 28 6.27 -23.91 -18.28
N ASN A 29 6.72 -24.47 -17.15
CA ASN A 29 7.99 -25.18 -17.03
C ASN A 29 8.00 -26.48 -17.82
N GLU A 30 6.83 -27.04 -18.14
CA GLU A 30 6.70 -28.20 -19.03
C GLU A 30 7.15 -27.89 -20.47
N TYR A 31 7.15 -26.61 -20.85
CA TYR A 31 7.39 -26.18 -22.23
C TYR A 31 8.82 -25.67 -22.47
N HIS A 32 9.67 -25.64 -21.43
CA HIS A 32 11.09 -25.23 -21.51
C HIS A 32 11.33 -23.94 -22.33
N LEU A 33 10.43 -22.96 -22.22
CA LEU A 33 10.49 -21.72 -22.99
C LEU A 33 11.70 -20.83 -22.64
N VAL A 34 12.31 -21.09 -21.48
CA VAL A 34 13.53 -20.46 -20.99
C VAL A 34 14.46 -21.51 -20.39
N SER A 35 15.76 -21.20 -20.34
CA SER A 35 16.83 -22.12 -19.89
C SER A 35 16.88 -22.35 -18.37
N PHE A 36 15.89 -21.86 -17.62
CA PHE A 36 15.81 -21.98 -16.17
C PHE A 36 14.39 -22.36 -15.74
N THR A 37 14.27 -23.02 -14.58
CA THR A 37 12.96 -23.31 -13.98
C THR A 37 12.34 -22.02 -13.47
N TYR A 38 11.19 -21.65 -14.03
CA TYR A 38 10.43 -20.46 -13.71
C TYR A 38 9.45 -20.76 -12.57
N THR A 39 9.78 -20.36 -11.34
CA THR A 39 8.92 -20.53 -10.16
C THR A 39 8.06 -19.29 -9.96
N PHE A 40 6.73 -19.42 -10.11
CA PHE A 40 5.76 -18.33 -9.90
C PHE A 40 5.49 -17.99 -8.44
N SER A 41 6.10 -18.68 -7.48
CA SER A 41 5.90 -18.41 -6.06
C SER A 41 6.16 -16.93 -5.75
N ASP A 42 5.08 -16.20 -5.53
CA ASP A 42 5.02 -14.81 -5.05
C ASP A 42 5.88 -13.78 -5.81
N PHE A 43 6.06 -13.93 -7.13
CA PHE A 43 6.58 -12.80 -7.91
C PHE A 43 5.49 -11.72 -7.96
N GLU A 44 5.68 -10.67 -7.15
CA GLU A 44 4.92 -9.42 -7.25
C GLU A 44 4.70 -9.10 -8.73
N ARG A 45 3.45 -9.03 -9.19
CA ARG A 45 3.13 -8.42 -10.49
C ARG A 45 3.76 -7.03 -10.45
N TYR A 46 4.89 -6.82 -11.11
CA TYR A 46 5.56 -5.52 -11.15
C TYR A 46 4.79 -4.60 -12.10
N THR A 47 3.62 -4.17 -11.63
CA THR A 47 2.83 -3.12 -12.27
C THR A 47 3.62 -1.82 -12.20
N ARG A 48 3.31 -0.87 -13.08
CA ARG A 48 3.99 0.43 -13.11
C ARG A 48 3.83 1.13 -11.76
N GLU A 49 2.69 0.94 -11.13
CA GLU A 49 2.27 1.47 -9.85
C GLU A 49 3.14 0.91 -8.71
N ILE A 50 3.37 -0.41 -8.66
CA ILE A 50 4.27 -1.05 -7.68
C ILE A 50 5.71 -0.58 -7.86
N MET A 51 6.19 -0.54 -9.11
CA MET A 51 7.56 -0.08 -9.40
C MET A 51 7.75 1.39 -9.00
N ALA A 52 6.77 2.24 -9.30
CA ALA A 52 6.79 3.64 -8.91
C ALA A 52 6.83 3.79 -7.39
N GLU A 53 6.01 3.05 -6.66
CA GLU A 53 5.97 3.11 -5.20
C GLU A 53 7.28 2.62 -4.56
N LYS A 54 7.84 1.51 -5.05
CA LYS A 54 9.15 1.00 -4.57
C LYS A 54 10.33 1.89 -4.95
N SER A 55 10.18 2.77 -5.95
CA SER A 55 11.21 3.72 -6.37
C SER A 55 11.22 5.01 -5.54
N ILE A 56 10.25 5.20 -4.64
CA ILE A 56 10.20 6.38 -3.78
C ILE A 56 11.48 6.44 -2.93
N PRO A 57 12.24 7.55 -2.98
CA PRO A 57 13.42 7.68 -2.16
C PRO A 57 13.04 7.69 -0.68
N ILE A 58 13.88 7.06 0.14
CA ILE A 58 13.74 7.04 1.59
C ILE A 58 14.78 8.01 2.13
N PRO A 59 14.38 9.21 2.60
CA PRO A 59 15.33 10.16 3.17
C PRO A 59 16.01 9.56 4.40
N GLU A 60 17.33 9.65 4.48
CA GLU A 60 18.09 9.19 5.67
C GLU A 60 17.63 9.90 6.95
N GLU A 61 17.21 11.16 6.84
CA GLU A 61 16.61 11.91 7.95
C GLU A 61 15.36 11.23 8.52
N ASP A 62 14.50 10.64 7.68
CA ASP A 62 13.29 9.92 8.13
C ASP A 62 13.64 8.57 8.79
N LEU A 63 14.76 7.94 8.40
CA LEU A 63 15.28 6.75 9.08
C LEU A 63 15.89 7.10 10.45
N HIS A 64 16.69 8.15 10.51
CA HIS A 64 17.30 8.61 11.76
C HIS A 64 16.30 9.26 12.73
N ALA A 65 15.18 9.78 12.21
CA ALA A 65 14.09 10.39 12.97
C ALA A 65 13.51 9.48 14.06
N ILE A 66 13.66 8.16 13.93
CA ILE A 66 13.26 7.18 14.94
C ILE A 66 13.90 7.42 16.32
N ASN A 67 15.11 7.98 16.36
CA ASN A 67 15.83 8.27 17.60
C ASN A 67 15.30 9.49 18.34
N TYR A 68 14.44 10.29 17.69
CA TYR A 68 13.86 11.51 18.24
C TYR A 68 12.38 11.33 18.62
N LEU A 69 11.84 10.12 18.48
CA LEU A 69 10.48 9.83 18.92
C LEU A 69 10.40 9.95 20.44
N ASN A 70 9.37 10.67 20.92
CA ASN A 70 9.05 10.63 22.34
C ASN A 70 8.51 9.24 22.74
N VAL A 71 8.38 8.99 24.04
CA VAL A 71 7.98 7.67 24.58
C VAL A 71 6.67 7.15 23.97
N GLN A 72 5.68 8.02 23.79
CA GLN A 72 4.37 7.63 23.23
C GLN A 72 4.46 7.35 21.74
N GLN A 73 5.13 8.21 20.98
CA GLN A 73 5.36 8.01 19.55
C GLN A 73 6.18 6.74 19.29
N ARG A 74 7.19 6.45 20.12
CA ARG A 74 8.00 5.23 20.04
C ARG A 74 7.16 4.00 20.29
N TYR A 75 6.32 3.99 21.33
CA TYR A 75 5.38 2.91 21.59
C TYR A 75 4.43 2.67 20.41
N THR A 76 3.86 3.74 19.84
CA THR A 76 2.99 3.67 18.66
C THR A 76 3.73 3.14 17.44
N PHE A 77 4.95 3.62 17.19
CA PHE A 77 5.82 3.13 16.13
C PHE A 77 6.07 1.63 16.28
N ASP A 78 6.54 1.18 17.44
CA ASP A 78 6.90 -0.23 17.68
C ASP A 78 5.68 -1.14 17.49
N THR A 79 4.52 -0.70 17.97
CA THR A 79 3.24 -1.45 17.83
C THR A 79 2.85 -1.61 16.37
N ILE A 80 2.81 -0.51 15.60
CA ILE A 80 2.39 -0.52 14.19
C ILE A 80 3.44 -1.23 13.33
N PHE A 81 4.73 -0.97 13.57
CA PHE A 81 5.82 -1.58 12.83
C PHE A 81 5.83 -3.10 13.01
N ASN A 82 5.67 -3.60 14.24
CA ASN A 82 5.60 -5.04 14.48
C ASN A 82 4.37 -5.68 13.81
N ALA A 83 3.20 -5.05 13.90
CA ALA A 83 2.00 -5.51 13.18
C ALA A 83 2.23 -5.58 11.66
N ALA A 84 2.92 -4.56 11.11
CA ALA A 84 3.30 -4.53 9.70
C ALA A 84 4.30 -5.65 9.37
N MET A 85 5.34 -5.89 10.17
CA MET A 85 6.33 -6.94 9.89
C MET A 85 5.71 -8.33 9.98
N MET A 86 4.84 -8.58 10.96
CA MET A 86 4.14 -9.85 11.16
C MET A 86 2.96 -10.05 10.19
N ASN A 87 2.56 -9.01 9.44
CA ASN A 87 1.42 -9.02 8.53
C ASN A 87 0.13 -9.50 9.21
N THR A 88 -0.12 -9.07 10.45
CA THR A 88 -1.27 -9.50 11.24
C THR A 88 -2.59 -8.92 10.73
N GLY A 89 -2.53 -7.88 9.90
CA GLY A 89 -3.67 -7.04 9.54
C GLY A 89 -4.19 -6.23 10.73
N GLY A 90 -5.39 -5.67 10.57
CA GLY A 90 -6.09 -4.94 11.63
C GLY A 90 -6.12 -3.43 11.39
N ALA A 91 -6.70 -2.69 12.34
CA ALA A 91 -6.83 -1.25 12.24
C ALA A 91 -6.37 -0.55 13.52
N PHE A 92 -5.65 0.55 13.36
CA PHE A 92 -5.26 1.46 14.44
C PHE A 92 -5.81 2.86 14.18
N PHE A 93 -6.04 3.61 15.26
CA PHE A 93 -6.28 5.04 15.19
C PHE A 93 -5.22 5.77 16.01
N VAL A 94 -4.50 6.70 15.38
CA VAL A 94 -3.51 7.56 16.03
C VAL A 94 -4.16 8.92 16.28
N ASP A 95 -4.62 9.09 17.52
CA ASP A 95 -5.13 10.37 18.00
C ASP A 95 -4.00 11.26 18.51
N GLY A 96 -4.06 12.54 18.18
CA GLY A 96 -3.12 13.52 18.68
C GLY A 96 -3.55 14.93 18.30
N PRO A 97 -3.48 15.92 19.21
CA PRO A 97 -3.79 17.29 18.85
C PRO A 97 -2.90 17.84 17.72
N GLY A 98 -3.34 18.90 17.06
CA GLY A 98 -2.48 19.70 16.18
C GLY A 98 -1.12 20.00 16.83
N GLY A 99 -0.02 19.82 16.08
CA GLY A 99 1.33 20.07 16.57
C GLY A 99 2.00 18.94 17.36
N THR A 100 1.34 17.80 17.58
CA THR A 100 1.93 16.65 18.32
C THR A 100 2.86 15.74 17.49
N GLY A 101 3.16 16.12 16.25
CA GLY A 101 4.10 15.37 15.41
C GLY A 101 3.55 14.06 14.85
N LYS A 102 2.23 13.92 14.64
CA LYS A 102 1.64 12.74 13.97
C LYS A 102 2.28 12.50 12.59
N ASN A 103 2.42 13.55 11.79
CA ASN A 103 3.01 13.46 10.47
C ASN A 103 4.50 13.06 10.54
N PHE A 104 5.21 13.52 11.58
CA PHE A 104 6.57 13.08 11.85
C PHE A 104 6.61 11.58 12.14
N LEU A 105 5.72 11.08 13.00
CA LEU A 105 5.58 9.65 13.27
C LEU A 105 5.27 8.83 12.00
N TYR A 106 4.34 9.29 11.15
CA TYR A 106 4.02 8.58 9.91
C TYR A 106 5.20 8.49 8.95
N LYS A 107 5.99 9.56 8.81
CA LYS A 107 7.21 9.53 8.00
C LYS A 107 8.20 8.47 8.48
N VAL A 108 8.40 8.37 9.80
CA VAL A 108 9.28 7.34 10.38
C VAL A 108 8.75 5.94 10.10
N ILE A 109 7.44 5.70 10.27
CA ILE A 109 6.81 4.40 9.98
C ILE A 109 6.99 4.03 8.49
N LEU A 110 6.68 4.96 7.59
CA LEU A 110 6.81 4.75 6.14
C LEU A 110 8.26 4.44 5.76
N ALA A 111 9.22 5.22 6.23
CA ALA A 111 10.64 5.05 5.93
C ALA A 111 11.15 3.67 6.40
N HIS A 112 10.79 3.23 7.61
CA HIS A 112 11.23 1.96 8.15
C HIS A 112 10.59 0.75 7.47
N ILE A 113 9.33 0.84 7.04
CA ILE A 113 8.69 -0.25 6.29
C ILE A 113 9.25 -0.31 4.87
N ARG A 114 9.41 0.84 4.21
CA ARG A 114 9.99 0.92 2.86
C ARG A 114 11.45 0.48 2.81
N SER A 115 12.25 0.74 3.85
CA SER A 115 13.65 0.28 3.91
C SER A 115 13.80 -1.23 4.04
N LYS A 116 12.72 -1.93 4.43
CA LYS A 116 12.64 -3.40 4.36
C LYS A 116 12.19 -3.93 3.00
N GLY A 117 11.99 -3.06 2.01
CA GLY A 117 11.55 -3.42 0.66
C GLY A 117 10.04 -3.62 0.52
N TYR A 118 9.26 -3.34 1.58
CA TYR A 118 7.80 -3.46 1.57
C TYR A 118 7.13 -2.19 1.06
N ILE A 119 5.91 -2.35 0.55
CA ILE A 119 5.07 -1.26 0.10
C ILE A 119 4.30 -0.69 1.29
N ALA A 120 4.49 0.60 1.56
CA ALA A 120 3.77 1.35 2.57
C ALA A 120 3.07 2.53 1.91
N LEU A 121 1.73 2.51 1.90
CA LEU A 121 0.92 3.53 1.26
C LEU A 121 0.52 4.59 2.28
N ILE A 122 0.52 5.85 1.85
CA ILE A 122 -0.06 6.95 2.61
C ILE A 122 -1.03 7.75 1.75
N VAL A 123 -2.21 7.96 2.32
CA VAL A 123 -3.22 8.84 1.78
C VAL A 123 -3.61 9.89 2.81
N ALA A 124 -4.15 11.02 2.35
CA ALA A 124 -4.76 12.01 3.23
C ALA A 124 -6.11 12.48 2.68
N SER A 125 -6.95 13.06 3.53
CA SER A 125 -8.24 13.60 3.08
C SER A 125 -8.09 14.85 2.20
N SER A 126 -7.07 15.69 2.47
CA SER A 126 -6.78 16.91 1.71
C SER A 126 -5.50 16.80 0.86
N GLY A 127 -5.45 17.57 -0.23
CA GLY A 127 -4.25 17.65 -1.08
C GLY A 127 -3.03 18.21 -0.34
N ILE A 128 -3.27 19.21 0.52
CA ILE A 128 -2.23 19.86 1.32
C ILE A 128 -1.65 18.88 2.36
N ALA A 129 -2.47 18.07 3.02
CA ALA A 129 -1.96 17.05 3.94
C ALA A 129 -1.16 15.98 3.19
N SER A 130 -1.64 15.55 2.01
CA SER A 130 -0.95 14.51 1.23
C SER A 130 0.42 14.95 0.70
N SER A 131 0.59 16.24 0.35
CA SER A 131 1.84 16.75 -0.22
C SER A 131 3.01 16.77 0.77
N GLY A 132 2.73 16.65 2.07
CA GLY A 132 3.74 16.51 3.11
C GLY A 132 4.48 15.17 3.11
N PHE A 133 4.04 14.20 2.29
CA PHE A 133 4.57 12.84 2.24
C PHE A 133 5.06 12.45 0.85
N LEU A 134 6.24 11.82 0.78
CA LEU A 134 6.76 11.27 -0.47
C LEU A 134 5.90 10.08 -0.92
N GLY A 135 5.33 10.20 -2.12
CA GLY A 135 4.32 9.27 -2.64
C GLY A 135 2.91 9.46 -2.07
N GLY A 136 2.70 10.50 -1.26
CA GLY A 136 1.39 10.80 -0.70
C GLY A 136 0.36 11.15 -1.77
N ARG A 137 -0.86 10.67 -1.57
CA ARG A 137 -2.01 10.94 -2.45
C ARG A 137 -3.21 11.36 -1.61
N THR A 138 -4.19 11.99 -2.23
CA THR A 138 -5.49 12.14 -1.56
C THR A 138 -6.20 10.79 -1.50
N ALA A 139 -7.03 10.53 -0.50
CA ALA A 139 -7.82 9.30 -0.44
C ALA A 139 -8.70 9.13 -1.69
N HIS A 140 -9.28 10.23 -2.18
CA HIS A 140 -10.02 10.24 -3.44
C HIS A 140 -9.20 9.73 -4.63
N SER A 141 -7.96 10.19 -4.79
CA SER A 141 -7.12 9.75 -5.90
C SER A 141 -6.51 8.36 -5.67
N GLY A 142 -6.16 8.02 -4.43
CA GLY A 142 -5.56 6.75 -4.04
C GLY A 142 -6.54 5.57 -4.13
N PHE A 143 -7.81 5.78 -3.77
CA PHE A 143 -8.84 4.74 -3.78
C PHE A 143 -9.89 4.93 -4.87
N LYS A 144 -9.75 5.96 -5.73
CA LYS A 144 -10.75 6.32 -6.76
C LYS A 144 -12.15 6.46 -6.15
N ILE A 145 -12.25 7.17 -5.02
CA ILE A 145 -13.53 7.49 -4.37
C ILE A 145 -14.18 8.61 -5.20
N PRO A 146 -15.45 8.45 -5.64
CA PRO A 146 -16.20 9.52 -6.31
C PRO A 146 -16.31 10.77 -5.43
N ILE A 147 -16.16 11.95 -6.04
CA ILE A 147 -16.30 13.25 -5.35
C ILE A 147 -17.76 13.50 -4.96
N ASP A 148 -18.69 12.96 -5.74
CA ASP A 148 -20.13 13.11 -5.58
C ASP A 148 -20.63 12.08 -4.55
N GLY A 149 -20.22 12.26 -3.28
CA GLY A 149 -20.52 11.35 -2.19
C GLY A 149 -22.01 11.31 -1.84
N GLY A 150 -22.72 10.29 -2.33
CA GLY A 150 -24.09 9.96 -1.93
C GLY A 150 -24.19 8.60 -1.23
N PRO A 151 -25.38 8.22 -0.72
CA PRO A 151 -25.59 6.88 -0.17
C PRO A 151 -25.19 5.82 -1.20
N GLY A 152 -24.25 4.93 -0.84
CA GLY A 152 -23.75 3.88 -1.73
C GLY A 152 -22.46 4.22 -2.51
N VAL A 153 -21.63 5.13 -2.00
CA VAL A 153 -20.27 5.37 -2.52
C VAL A 153 -19.53 4.04 -2.70
N LYS A 154 -19.02 3.81 -3.91
CA LYS A 154 -18.15 2.67 -4.23
C LYS A 154 -16.86 3.20 -4.83
N CYS A 155 -15.75 2.67 -4.35
CA CYS A 155 -14.44 2.92 -4.93
C CYS A 155 -14.37 2.35 -6.35
N GLN A 156 -13.88 3.12 -7.31
CA GLN A 156 -13.86 2.76 -8.72
C GLN A 156 -12.50 2.18 -9.15
N ILE A 157 -12.05 1.13 -8.46
CA ILE A 157 -10.83 0.40 -8.80
C ILE A 157 -11.21 -0.92 -9.47
N SER A 158 -10.69 -1.15 -10.68
CA SER A 158 -10.84 -2.43 -11.36
C SER A 158 -9.94 -3.48 -10.71
N PHE A 159 -10.45 -4.68 -10.50
CA PHE A 159 -9.70 -5.81 -9.91
C PHE A 159 -8.41 -6.17 -10.66
N GLN A 160 -8.34 -5.85 -11.95
CA GLN A 160 -7.20 -6.13 -12.83
C GLN A 160 -6.27 -4.91 -13.01
N SER A 161 -6.53 -3.80 -12.31
CA SER A 161 -5.72 -2.59 -12.45
C SER A 161 -4.41 -2.66 -11.67
N GLY A 162 -3.43 -1.87 -12.10
CA GLY A 162 -2.15 -1.80 -11.40
C GLY A 162 -2.28 -1.20 -9.99
N GLU A 163 -3.27 -0.34 -9.75
CA GLU A 163 -3.61 0.16 -8.42
C GLU A 163 -4.18 -0.93 -7.51
N ALA A 164 -5.01 -1.84 -8.05
CA ALA A 164 -5.48 -2.99 -7.30
C ALA A 164 -4.29 -3.87 -6.85
N ASP A 165 -3.35 -4.13 -7.75
CA ASP A 165 -2.14 -4.89 -7.44
C ASP A 165 -1.25 -4.17 -6.43
N LEU A 166 -1.14 -2.84 -6.52
CA LEU A 166 -0.43 -2.01 -5.53
C LEU A 166 -1.05 -2.13 -4.14
N ILE A 167 -2.39 -2.01 -4.04
CA ILE A 167 -3.12 -2.14 -2.78
C ILE A 167 -2.98 -3.56 -2.21
N ARG A 168 -3.12 -4.59 -3.04
CA ARG A 168 -2.89 -6.00 -2.64
C ARG A 168 -1.48 -6.24 -2.15
N SER A 169 -0.48 -5.60 -2.74
CA SER A 169 0.92 -5.76 -2.36
C SER A 169 1.32 -4.89 -1.16
N SER A 170 0.49 -3.93 -0.77
CA SER A 170 0.76 -3.07 0.39
C SER A 170 0.77 -3.84 1.70
N ARG A 171 1.74 -3.49 2.56
CA ARG A 171 1.84 -4.01 3.92
C ARG A 171 1.07 -3.16 4.92
N ILE A 172 0.99 -1.87 4.66
CA ILE A 172 0.31 -0.89 5.49
C ILE A 172 -0.33 0.19 4.61
N ILE A 173 -1.47 0.69 5.05
CA ILE A 173 -2.16 1.84 4.49
C ILE A 173 -2.37 2.85 5.62
N ILE A 174 -1.72 4.01 5.54
CA ILE A 174 -1.92 5.12 6.48
C ILE A 174 -2.88 6.12 5.83
N TRP A 175 -3.92 6.53 6.56
CA TRP A 175 -4.85 7.58 6.15
C TRP A 175 -4.79 8.75 7.14
N ASP A 176 -4.14 9.84 6.75
CA ASP A 176 -4.07 11.08 7.53
C ASP A 176 -5.31 11.98 7.33
N GLU A 177 -5.70 12.70 8.38
CA GLU A 177 -6.96 13.47 8.43
C GLU A 177 -8.21 12.63 8.13
N ALA A 178 -8.22 11.35 8.52
CA ALA A 178 -9.32 10.43 8.24
C ALA A 178 -10.67 10.88 8.84
N LEU A 179 -10.64 11.69 9.90
CA LEU A 179 -11.84 12.26 10.53
C LEU A 179 -12.60 13.25 9.65
N MET A 180 -11.95 13.79 8.61
CA MET A 180 -12.64 14.62 7.62
C MET A 180 -13.48 13.79 6.64
N ALA A 181 -13.30 12.46 6.63
CA ALA A 181 -14.06 11.56 5.76
C ALA A 181 -15.38 11.14 6.41
N ASP A 182 -16.44 11.10 5.62
CA ASP A 182 -17.72 10.55 6.06
C ASP A 182 -17.58 9.04 6.37
N LYS A 183 -18.37 8.54 7.32
CA LYS A 183 -18.39 7.12 7.69
C LYS A 183 -18.62 6.20 6.48
N THR A 184 -19.45 6.61 5.51
CA THR A 184 -19.72 5.84 4.29
C THR A 184 -18.47 5.63 3.46
N VAL A 185 -17.54 6.58 3.47
CA VAL A 185 -16.26 6.47 2.75
C VAL A 185 -15.36 5.43 3.42
N ILE A 186 -15.31 5.40 4.75
CA ILE A 186 -14.53 4.38 5.48
C ILE A 186 -15.11 2.98 5.23
N LEU A 187 -16.43 2.85 5.22
CA LEU A 187 -17.10 1.58 4.87
C LEU A 187 -16.87 1.17 3.41
N ALA A 188 -16.84 2.14 2.49
CA ALA A 188 -16.52 1.89 1.09
C ALA A 188 -15.07 1.43 0.90
N LEU A 189 -14.13 1.97 1.68
CA LEU A 189 -12.75 1.48 1.71
C LEU A 189 -12.67 0.06 2.27
N ASP A 190 -13.31 -0.22 3.41
CA ASP A 190 -13.36 -1.56 3.99
C ASP A 190 -13.87 -2.58 2.97
N LYS A 191 -15.00 -2.27 2.32
CA LYS A 191 -15.57 -3.16 1.30
C LYS A 191 -14.65 -3.32 0.09
N LEU A 192 -14.05 -2.24 -0.40
CA LEU A 192 -13.06 -2.30 -1.49
C LEU A 192 -11.91 -3.24 -1.13
N LEU A 193 -11.32 -3.10 0.06
CA LEU A 193 -10.17 -3.91 0.47
C LEU A 193 -10.54 -5.38 0.65
N GLN A 194 -11.73 -5.66 1.19
CA GLN A 194 -12.26 -7.02 1.28
C GLN A 194 -12.42 -7.66 -0.10
N ASP A 195 -12.97 -6.90 -1.05
CA ASP A 195 -13.17 -7.38 -2.42
C ASP A 195 -11.83 -7.59 -3.13
N LEU A 196 -10.91 -6.61 -3.06
CA LEU A 196 -9.60 -6.70 -3.72
C LEU A 196 -8.73 -7.83 -3.15
N CYS A 197 -8.76 -8.06 -1.84
CA CYS A 197 -7.94 -9.07 -1.17
C CYS A 197 -8.65 -10.42 -1.03
N GLU A 198 -9.88 -10.55 -1.54
CA GLU A 198 -10.73 -11.75 -1.42
C GLU A 198 -10.79 -12.27 0.02
N ASN A 199 -10.90 -11.35 0.98
CA ASN A 199 -10.82 -11.63 2.41
C ASN A 199 -11.89 -10.85 3.17
N THR A 200 -12.74 -11.55 3.91
CA THR A 200 -13.88 -10.96 4.63
C THR A 200 -13.50 -10.35 5.99
N LYS A 201 -12.24 -10.48 6.42
CA LYS A 201 -11.74 -9.77 7.60
C LYS A 201 -11.82 -8.25 7.37
N PRO A 202 -11.95 -7.45 8.44
CA PRO A 202 -11.88 -5.99 8.33
C PRO A 202 -10.70 -5.54 7.48
N PHE A 203 -10.98 -4.62 6.56
CA PHE A 203 -10.08 -4.05 5.57
C PHE A 203 -9.36 -5.10 4.71
N GLY A 204 -10.01 -6.22 4.39
CA GLY A 204 -9.41 -7.30 3.61
C GLY A 204 -8.22 -7.97 4.30
N GLY A 205 -8.13 -7.87 5.63
CA GLY A 205 -6.97 -8.31 6.40
C GLY A 205 -5.73 -7.42 6.24
N LYS A 206 -5.86 -6.24 5.63
CA LYS A 206 -4.79 -5.23 5.58
C LYS A 206 -4.60 -4.57 6.94
N LEU A 207 -3.40 -4.04 7.14
CA LEU A 207 -3.09 -3.16 8.25
C LEU A 207 -3.43 -1.71 7.83
N VAL A 208 -4.43 -1.12 8.46
CA VAL A 208 -4.86 0.26 8.20
C VAL A 208 -4.62 1.12 9.42
N VAL A 209 -4.00 2.29 9.24
CA VAL A 209 -3.76 3.25 10.31
C VAL A 209 -4.47 4.54 9.96
N PHE A 210 -5.47 4.92 10.76
CA PHE A 210 -6.16 6.19 10.63
C PHE A 210 -5.52 7.23 11.53
N GLY A 211 -5.39 8.46 11.02
CA GLY A 211 -4.85 9.60 11.72
C GLY A 211 -5.85 10.74 11.80
N GLY A 212 -5.88 11.46 12.92
CA GLY A 212 -6.74 12.64 13.05
C GLY A 212 -6.56 13.36 14.38
N ASP A 213 -7.43 14.34 14.61
CA ASP A 213 -7.65 15.00 15.90
C ASP A 213 -9.16 14.98 16.16
N PHE A 214 -9.60 14.26 17.19
CA PHE A 214 -11.02 14.13 17.55
C PHE A 214 -11.59 15.36 18.27
N ARG A 215 -10.76 16.36 18.55
CA ARG A 215 -11.16 17.56 19.29
C ARG A 215 -11.91 18.57 18.44
#